data_AF-A0A098S420-F1
#
_entry.id   AF-A0A098S420-F1
#
_cell.length_a   1.000
_cell.length_b   1.000
_cell.length_c   1.000
_cell.angle_alpha   90.00
_cell.angle_beta   90.00
_cell.angle_gamma   90.00
#
_symmetry.space_group_name_H-M   'P 1'
#
loop_
_entity.id
_entity.type
_entity.pdbx_description
1 polymer ?
#
loop_
_entity_poly.entity_id
_entity_poly.type
_entity_poly.pdbx_seq_one_letter_code
_entity_poly.pdbx_strand_id
1 'polypeptide(L)'
;MNSQQSLEYWVIPPETDAEFVACMEEVLDTYELPYDPLRPMVCMDEQPVQLVKETRKPIEATKARPKRVDYEYERAGTASIFMFCEPLAGWRQATARDQRTKADWALEVAQLLDTRYVDCKQVTLVCDNLNTHTKGAFYEVFTPEKARAYVKRIHFVYTPKHGSWLNIAENELSAMTRQCLKNRRIGTLETLQEEIAAWATDVNLTQREVDWQMKVGDARIKLKAVYPKVKT
;
A
#
# COMPACT_ATOMS: atom_id res chain seq x y z
N MET A 1 -25.32 18.86 -31.33
CA MET A 1 -24.10 19.20 -30.56
C MET A 1 -24.17 18.48 -29.23
N ASN A 2 -23.58 17.29 -29.13
CA ASN A 2 -23.43 16.58 -27.86
C ASN A 2 -21.97 16.72 -27.45
N SER A 3 -21.68 17.70 -26.60
CA SER A 3 -20.41 17.74 -25.89
C SER A 3 -20.43 16.62 -24.85
N GLN A 4 -19.92 15.45 -25.22
CA GLN A 4 -19.37 14.53 -24.23
C GLN A 4 -18.20 15.27 -23.59
N GLN A 5 -18.45 15.91 -22.44
CA GLN A 5 -17.35 16.33 -21.58
C GLN A 5 -16.68 15.05 -21.10
N SER A 6 -15.48 14.77 -21.63
CA SER A 6 -14.60 13.75 -21.10
C SER A 6 -14.22 14.17 -19.68
N LEU A 7 -14.60 13.36 -18.70
CA LEU A 7 -14.08 13.48 -17.34
C LEU A 7 -12.61 13.08 -17.40
N GLU A 8 -11.71 14.05 -17.34
CA GLU A 8 -10.28 13.81 -17.20
C GLU A 8 -9.93 13.72 -15.72
N TYR A 9 -9.48 12.54 -15.28
CA TYR A 9 -8.95 12.34 -13.95
C TYR A 9 -7.43 12.54 -14.00
N TRP A 10 -6.95 13.67 -13.51
CA TRP A 10 -5.53 13.98 -13.45
C TRP A 10 -4.98 13.55 -12.10
N VAL A 11 -4.07 12.59 -12.12
CA VAL A 11 -3.35 12.14 -10.91
C VAL A 11 -2.08 12.94 -10.70
N ILE A 12 -1.58 13.71 -11.69
CA ILE A 12 -0.38 14.54 -11.54
C ILE A 12 -0.83 16.01 -11.36
N PRO A 13 -0.20 16.81 -10.48
CA PRO A 13 -0.53 18.22 -10.35
C PRO A 13 -0.55 18.93 -11.71
N PRO A 14 -1.61 19.71 -12.03
CA PRO A 14 -1.76 20.32 -13.34
C PRO A 14 -0.80 21.51 -13.57
N GLU A 15 -0.23 22.05 -12.49
CA GLU A 15 0.67 23.21 -12.50
C GLU A 15 1.99 22.90 -11.79
N THR A 16 2.92 23.86 -11.82
CA THR A 16 4.20 23.72 -11.13
C THR A 16 4.00 23.61 -9.62
N ASP A 17 4.53 22.55 -9.02
CA ASP A 17 4.43 22.30 -7.57
C ASP A 17 5.81 21.89 -7.03
N ALA A 18 6.44 22.81 -6.30
CA ALA A 18 7.78 22.61 -5.77
C ALA A 18 7.81 21.51 -4.67
N GLU A 19 6.75 21.41 -3.87
CA GLU A 19 6.66 20.43 -2.79
C GLU A 19 6.44 19.04 -3.38
N PHE A 20 5.59 18.93 -4.41
CA PHE A 20 5.42 17.70 -5.17
C PHE A 20 6.76 17.20 -5.73
N VAL A 21 7.52 18.09 -6.37
CA VAL A 21 8.82 17.73 -6.97
C VAL A 21 9.81 17.27 -5.90
N ALA A 22 9.90 17.98 -4.77
CA ALA A 22 10.82 17.62 -3.69
C ALA A 22 10.53 16.22 -3.14
N CYS A 23 9.27 15.93 -2.79
CA CYS A 23 8.88 14.61 -2.30
C CYS A 23 9.01 13.52 -3.38
N MET A 24 8.66 13.82 -4.64
CA MET A 24 8.82 12.88 -5.75
C MET A 24 10.29 12.49 -5.92
N GLU A 25 11.21 13.45 -5.98
CA GLU A 25 12.64 13.16 -6.14
C GLU A 25 13.18 12.37 -4.93
N GLU A 26 12.75 12.66 -3.70
CA GLU A 26 13.13 11.89 -2.50
C GLU A 26 12.69 10.41 -2.58
N VAL A 27 11.47 10.15 -3.07
CA VAL A 27 10.98 8.77 -3.30
C VAL A 27 11.80 8.08 -4.39
N LEU A 28 12.06 8.76 -5.50
CA LEU A 28 12.82 8.18 -6.61
C LEU A 28 14.28 7.89 -6.20
N ASP A 29 14.93 8.80 -5.48
CA ASP A 29 16.27 8.59 -4.92
C ASP A 29 16.27 7.38 -3.98
N THR A 30 15.23 7.23 -3.16
CA THR A 30 15.06 6.08 -2.26
C THR A 30 14.95 4.76 -3.02
N TYR A 31 14.21 4.74 -4.14
CA TYR A 31 14.08 3.55 -5.01
C TYR A 31 15.36 3.22 -5.79
N GLU A 32 16.28 4.18 -5.95
CA GLU A 32 17.58 3.94 -6.58
C GLU A 32 18.65 3.43 -5.60
N LEU A 33 18.36 3.39 -4.29
CA LEU A 33 19.30 2.86 -3.30
C LEU A 33 19.56 1.36 -3.52
N PRO A 34 20.83 0.90 -3.38
CA PRO A 34 21.13 -0.52 -3.41
C PRO A 34 20.51 -1.24 -2.22
N TYR A 35 20.25 -2.54 -2.39
CA TYR A 35 19.74 -3.37 -1.31
C TYR A 35 20.71 -3.43 -0.12
N ASP A 36 20.24 -3.05 1.08
CA ASP A 36 20.94 -3.19 2.37
C ASP A 36 20.02 -3.94 3.35
N PRO A 37 20.30 -5.21 3.70
CA PRO A 37 19.44 -5.99 4.60
C PRO A 37 19.40 -5.44 6.04
N LEU A 38 20.36 -4.59 6.43
CA LEU A 38 20.33 -3.91 7.74
C LEU A 38 19.57 -2.58 7.70
N ARG A 39 19.27 -2.09 6.49
CA ARG A 39 18.51 -0.87 6.22
C ARG A 39 17.49 -1.07 5.10
N PRO A 40 16.55 -2.01 5.25
CA PRO A 40 15.61 -2.32 4.18
C PRO A 40 14.69 -1.13 3.90
N MET A 41 14.32 -1.00 2.64
CA MET A 41 13.30 -0.08 2.18
C MET A 41 11.97 -0.83 2.02
N VAL A 42 10.96 -0.35 2.72
CA VAL A 42 9.62 -0.93 2.79
C VAL A 42 8.62 0.11 2.32
N CYS A 43 7.78 -0.24 1.37
CA CYS A 43 6.63 0.55 0.99
C CYS A 43 5.40 0.07 1.75
N MET A 44 4.51 0.99 2.15
CA MET A 44 3.21 0.63 2.73
C MET A 44 2.08 1.45 2.14
N ASP A 45 0.90 0.84 2.12
CA ASP A 45 -0.37 1.50 1.80
C ASP A 45 -1.54 0.69 2.38
N GLU A 46 -2.74 1.26 2.37
CA GLU A 46 -3.94 0.59 2.85
C GLU A 46 -5.15 0.75 1.92
N GLN A 47 -5.94 -0.31 1.83
CA GLN A 47 -7.16 -0.33 1.03
C GLN A 47 -8.38 -0.71 1.87
N PRO A 48 -9.48 0.08 1.85
CA PRO A 48 -10.74 -0.35 2.41
C PRO A 48 -11.34 -1.48 1.56
N VAL A 49 -11.97 -2.45 2.21
CA VAL A 49 -12.68 -3.54 1.54
C VAL A 49 -14.05 -3.75 2.18
N GLN A 50 -15.05 -4.04 1.36
CA GLN A 50 -16.38 -4.38 1.83
C GLN A 50 -16.46 -5.87 2.14
N LEU A 51 -16.96 -6.21 3.33
CA LEU A 51 -17.26 -7.58 3.70
C LEU A 51 -18.66 -7.95 3.21
N VAL A 52 -18.76 -9.06 2.49
CA VAL A 52 -19.97 -9.50 1.81
C VAL A 52 -20.21 -10.99 2.03
N LYS A 53 -21.36 -11.32 2.59
CA LYS A 53 -21.82 -12.71 2.80
C LYS A 53 -22.74 -13.15 1.67
N GLU A 54 -22.71 -14.44 1.39
CA GLU A 54 -23.72 -15.09 0.56
C GLU A 54 -25.00 -15.30 1.37
N THR A 55 -26.15 -14.93 0.78
CA THR A 55 -27.46 -15.18 1.39
C THR A 55 -27.95 -16.60 1.13
N ARG A 56 -27.45 -17.25 0.07
CA ARG A 56 -27.82 -18.60 -0.35
C ARG A 56 -26.56 -19.40 -0.69
N LYS A 57 -26.57 -20.69 -0.35
CA LYS A 57 -25.45 -21.60 -0.65
C LYS A 57 -25.26 -21.71 -2.17
N PRO A 58 -24.06 -21.45 -2.71
CA PRO A 58 -23.77 -21.61 -4.13
C PRO A 58 -23.98 -23.04 -4.58
N ILE A 59 -24.37 -23.19 -5.85
CA ILE A 59 -24.41 -24.50 -6.51
C ILE A 59 -23.08 -24.66 -7.24
N GLU A 60 -22.32 -25.68 -6.83
CA GLU A 60 -21.02 -25.99 -7.41
C GLU A 60 -21.11 -26.31 -8.89
N ALA A 61 -20.01 -26.03 -9.60
CA ALA A 61 -19.91 -26.36 -11.01
C ALA A 61 -19.93 -27.88 -11.24
N THR A 62 -20.47 -28.29 -12.37
CA THR A 62 -20.37 -29.66 -12.88
C THR A 62 -19.79 -29.62 -14.29
N LYS A 63 -19.43 -30.78 -14.87
CA LYS A 63 -18.94 -30.84 -16.26
C LYS A 63 -19.89 -30.18 -17.27
N ALA A 64 -21.19 -30.15 -17.00
CA ALA A 64 -22.20 -29.62 -17.90
C ALA A 64 -22.71 -28.21 -17.54
N ARG A 65 -22.39 -27.68 -16.35
CA ARG A 65 -22.99 -26.43 -15.85
C ARG A 65 -21.98 -25.60 -15.05
N PRO A 66 -21.90 -24.28 -15.29
CA PRO A 66 -21.05 -23.40 -14.49
C PRO A 66 -21.57 -23.29 -13.06
N LYS A 67 -20.69 -22.87 -12.15
CA LYS A 67 -21.03 -22.50 -10.78
C LYS A 67 -22.12 -21.42 -10.81
N ARG A 68 -23.13 -21.57 -9.95
CA ARG A 68 -24.22 -20.59 -9.81
C ARG A 68 -24.19 -19.98 -8.43
N VAL A 69 -24.10 -18.67 -8.39
CA VAL A 69 -24.14 -17.86 -7.17
C VAL A 69 -25.35 -16.96 -7.29
N ASP A 70 -26.08 -16.79 -6.19
CA ASP A 70 -27.24 -15.90 -6.17
C ASP A 70 -26.80 -14.44 -6.32
N TYR A 71 -27.60 -13.61 -6.98
CA TYR A 71 -27.28 -12.20 -7.13
C TYR A 71 -27.40 -11.45 -5.79
N GLU A 72 -28.29 -11.88 -4.90
CA GLU A 72 -28.43 -11.29 -3.56
C GLU A 72 -27.19 -11.57 -2.70
N TYR A 73 -26.86 -10.57 -1.88
CA TYR A 73 -25.77 -10.65 -0.91
C TYR A 73 -26.11 -9.82 0.33
N GLU A 74 -25.51 -10.17 1.46
CA GLU A 74 -25.64 -9.41 2.71
C GLU A 74 -24.35 -8.61 2.93
N ARG A 75 -24.49 -7.31 3.25
CA ARG A 75 -23.36 -6.47 3.65
C ARG A 75 -23.00 -6.78 5.10
N ALA A 76 -21.78 -7.24 5.33
CA ALA A 76 -21.27 -7.61 6.65
C ALA A 76 -20.32 -6.56 7.24
N GLY A 77 -20.37 -5.33 6.75
CA GLY A 77 -19.50 -4.23 7.17
C GLY A 77 -18.33 -4.00 6.22
N THR A 78 -17.27 -3.39 6.76
CA THR A 78 -16.05 -3.04 6.03
C THR A 78 -14.84 -3.40 6.88
N ALA A 79 -13.73 -3.70 6.22
CA ALA A 79 -12.42 -3.85 6.84
C ALA A 79 -11.40 -2.96 6.10
N SER A 80 -10.22 -2.82 6.68
CA SER A 80 -9.08 -2.14 6.07
C SER A 80 -7.92 -3.12 5.96
N ILE A 81 -7.39 -3.28 4.75
CA ILE A 81 -6.20 -4.09 4.49
C ILE A 81 -4.97 -3.19 4.55
N PHE A 82 -3.95 -3.63 5.26
CA PHE A 82 -2.63 -3.01 5.29
C PHE A 82 -1.68 -3.85 4.45
N MET A 83 -0.99 -3.21 3.51
CA MET A 83 0.02 -3.83 2.67
C MET A 83 1.39 -3.28 3.04
N PHE A 84 2.34 -4.18 3.24
CA PHE A 84 3.76 -3.85 3.31
C PHE A 84 4.48 -4.64 2.23
N CYS A 85 5.39 -4.01 1.51
CA CYS A 85 6.29 -4.72 0.60
C CYS A 85 7.71 -4.19 0.72
N GLU A 86 8.69 -5.08 0.55
CA GLU A 86 10.12 -4.78 0.41
C GLU A 86 10.50 -5.11 -1.04
N PRO A 87 10.35 -4.15 -1.96
CA PRO A 87 10.48 -4.34 -3.41
C PRO A 87 11.74 -5.11 -3.83
N LEU A 88 12.90 -4.70 -3.30
CA LEU A 88 14.21 -5.26 -3.65
C LEU A 88 14.47 -6.64 -3.05
N ALA A 89 13.74 -7.04 -2.01
CA ALA A 89 13.81 -8.39 -1.45
C ALA A 89 12.72 -9.31 -2.02
N GLY A 90 11.83 -8.77 -2.89
CA GLY A 90 10.68 -9.50 -3.39
C GLY A 90 9.79 -10.02 -2.27
N TRP A 91 9.57 -9.22 -1.21
CA TRP A 91 8.78 -9.63 -0.05
C TRP A 91 7.53 -8.76 0.12
N ARG A 92 6.44 -9.37 0.59
CA ARG A 92 5.22 -8.66 1.00
C ARG A 92 4.50 -9.30 2.18
N GLN A 93 3.71 -8.50 2.88
CA GLN A 93 2.76 -8.93 3.90
C GLN A 93 1.48 -8.12 3.77
N ALA A 94 0.35 -8.81 3.85
CA ALA A 94 -0.97 -8.21 3.92
C ALA A 94 -1.64 -8.63 5.24
N THR A 95 -2.19 -7.67 5.97
CA THR A 95 -3.02 -7.88 7.16
C THR A 95 -4.34 -7.13 7.00
N ALA A 96 -5.34 -7.49 7.80
CA ALA A 96 -6.62 -6.78 7.78
C ALA A 96 -7.10 -6.49 9.20
N ARG A 97 -7.76 -5.34 9.36
CA ARG A 97 -8.38 -4.87 10.61
C ARG A 97 -9.78 -4.33 10.35
N ASP A 98 -10.58 -4.20 11.40
CA ASP A 98 -11.91 -3.58 11.30
C ASP A 98 -11.84 -2.11 10.89
N GLN A 99 -10.78 -1.41 11.31
CA GLN A 99 -10.58 0.02 11.06
C GLN A 99 -9.15 0.33 10.62
N ARG A 100 -8.95 1.53 10.05
CA ARG A 100 -7.66 2.13 9.74
C ARG A 100 -7.44 3.35 10.61
N THR A 101 -7.32 3.16 11.91
CA THR A 101 -7.01 4.25 12.83
C THR A 101 -5.51 4.52 12.87
N LYS A 102 -5.14 5.67 13.44
CA LYS A 102 -3.75 6.01 13.74
C LYS A 102 -3.10 4.98 14.67
N ALA A 103 -3.87 4.41 15.60
CA ALA A 103 -3.40 3.37 16.49
C ALA A 103 -3.16 2.05 15.75
N ASP A 104 -4.07 1.65 14.87
CA ASP A 104 -3.93 0.45 14.03
C ASP A 104 -2.67 0.52 13.17
N TRP A 105 -2.44 1.67 12.52
CA TRP A 105 -1.24 1.90 11.73
C TRP A 105 0.05 1.75 12.56
N ALA A 106 0.11 2.38 13.74
CA ALA A 106 1.29 2.28 14.60
C ALA A 106 1.54 0.84 15.10
N LEU A 107 0.47 0.07 15.35
CA LEU A 107 0.56 -1.33 15.74
C LEU A 107 1.09 -2.20 14.60
N GLU A 108 0.62 -2.00 13.36
CA GLU A 108 1.10 -2.74 12.18
C GLU A 108 2.59 -2.47 11.92
N VAL A 109 3.01 -1.19 11.94
CA VAL A 109 4.42 -0.83 11.74
C VAL A 109 5.29 -1.36 12.90
N ALA A 110 4.81 -1.25 14.15
CA ALA A 110 5.54 -1.79 15.31
C ALA A 110 5.70 -3.31 15.23
N GLN A 111 4.64 -4.04 14.84
CA GLN A 111 4.71 -5.48 14.66
C GLN A 111 5.77 -5.87 13.62
N LEU A 112 5.86 -5.12 12.52
CA LEU A 112 6.86 -5.33 11.48
C LEU A 112 8.30 -5.12 12.02
N LEU A 113 8.50 -4.08 12.84
CA LEU A 113 9.79 -3.77 13.47
C LEU A 113 10.19 -4.74 14.58
N ASP A 114 9.23 -5.33 15.28
CA ASP A 114 9.45 -6.31 16.35
C ASP A 114 9.62 -7.74 15.83
N THR A 115 9.25 -8.00 14.57
CA THR A 115 9.30 -9.33 13.97
C THR A 115 10.32 -9.36 12.84
N ARG A 116 9.90 -9.17 11.58
CA ARG A 116 10.73 -9.32 10.39
C ARG A 116 12.00 -8.47 10.46
N TYR A 117 11.89 -7.25 10.96
CA TYR A 117 13.01 -6.30 10.99
C TYR A 117 13.61 -6.14 12.38
N VAL A 118 13.45 -7.11 13.29
CA VAL A 118 13.99 -7.01 14.67
C VAL A 118 15.49 -6.71 14.71
N ASP A 119 16.26 -7.30 13.80
CA ASP A 119 17.72 -7.15 13.72
C ASP A 119 18.18 -5.98 12.82
N CYS A 120 17.25 -5.30 12.14
CA CYS A 120 17.58 -4.18 11.26
C CYS A 120 17.89 -2.92 12.09
N LYS A 121 18.93 -2.18 11.66
CA LYS A 121 19.35 -0.95 12.34
C LYS A 121 18.32 0.18 12.14
N GLN A 122 17.76 0.24 10.95
CA GLN A 122 16.76 1.22 10.55
C GLN A 122 15.93 0.63 9.41
N VAL A 123 14.69 1.07 9.24
CA VAL A 123 13.84 0.74 8.10
C VAL A 123 13.46 2.06 7.43
N THR A 124 13.66 2.16 6.12
CA THR A 124 13.09 3.25 5.34
C THR A 124 11.65 2.88 5.01
N LEU A 125 10.69 3.66 5.50
CA LEU A 125 9.27 3.44 5.28
C LEU A 125 8.75 4.48 4.28
N VAL A 126 8.46 4.02 3.07
CA VAL A 126 7.82 4.80 2.01
C VAL A 126 6.31 4.67 2.16
N CYS A 127 5.61 5.77 2.39
CA CYS A 127 4.15 5.78 2.56
C CYS A 127 3.54 7.09 2.10
N ASP A 128 2.21 7.15 1.98
CA ASP A 128 1.54 8.42 1.74
C ASP A 128 1.62 9.35 2.97
N ASN A 129 1.29 10.62 2.77
CA ASN A 129 1.29 11.63 3.84
C ASN A 129 -0.10 11.74 4.51
N LEU A 130 -0.75 10.59 4.80
CA LEU A 130 -2.00 10.56 5.55
C LEU A 130 -1.77 10.99 7.01
N ASN A 131 -2.77 11.62 7.63
CA ASN A 131 -2.67 12.12 9.01
C ASN A 131 -2.45 11.02 10.07
N THR A 132 -2.66 9.76 9.72
CA THR A 132 -2.34 8.58 10.52
C THR A 132 -0.85 8.26 10.49
N HIS A 133 -0.15 8.56 9.39
CA HIS A 133 1.24 8.16 9.13
C HIS A 133 2.22 9.14 9.75
N THR A 134 2.20 9.20 11.08
CA THR A 134 3.01 10.19 11.81
C THR A 134 3.75 9.53 12.96
N LYS A 135 4.90 10.11 13.31
CA LYS A 135 5.66 9.73 14.52
C LYS A 135 4.80 9.77 15.78
N GLY A 136 3.86 10.72 15.85
CA GLY A 136 2.93 10.87 16.98
C GLY A 136 2.02 9.66 17.19
N ALA A 137 1.74 8.86 16.15
CA ALA A 137 0.92 7.66 16.26
C ALA A 137 1.50 6.66 17.26
N PHE A 138 2.82 6.50 17.27
CA PHE A 138 3.50 5.64 18.23
C PHE A 138 3.36 6.16 19.67
N TYR A 139 3.35 7.47 19.88
CA TYR A 139 3.21 8.08 21.21
C TYR A 139 1.79 8.04 21.76
N GLU A 140 0.79 7.84 20.89
CA GLU A 140 -0.60 7.62 21.30
C GLU A 140 -0.85 6.17 21.75
N VAL A 141 -0.01 5.22 21.31
CA VAL A 141 -0.21 3.77 21.53
C VAL A 141 0.78 3.18 22.54
N PHE A 142 2.02 3.65 22.57
CA PHE A 142 3.10 3.08 23.36
C PHE A 142 3.62 4.06 24.41
N THR A 143 4.32 3.54 25.43
CA THR A 143 5.04 4.40 26.39
C THR A 143 6.05 5.28 25.64
N PRO A 144 6.37 6.49 26.15
CA PRO A 144 7.28 7.41 25.48
C PRO A 144 8.63 6.80 25.10
N GLU A 145 9.17 5.91 25.94
CA GLU A 145 10.45 5.21 25.71
C GLU A 145 10.33 4.24 24.53
N LYS A 146 9.26 3.43 24.50
CA LYS A 146 9.01 2.44 23.44
C LYS A 146 8.66 3.12 22.12
N ALA A 147 7.81 4.15 22.15
CA ALA A 147 7.49 4.97 20.98
C ALA A 147 8.76 5.63 20.40
N ARG A 148 9.63 6.20 21.25
CA ARG A 148 10.89 6.80 20.81
C ARG A 148 11.83 5.75 20.21
N ALA A 149 11.86 4.54 20.76
CA ALA A 149 12.67 3.45 20.22
C ALA A 149 12.23 3.08 18.80
N TYR A 150 10.93 2.93 18.53
CA TYR A 150 10.42 2.70 17.18
C TYR A 150 10.73 3.85 16.23
N VAL A 151 10.39 5.08 16.61
CA VAL A 151 10.57 6.26 15.75
C VAL A 151 12.04 6.47 15.36
N LYS A 152 13.00 6.12 16.23
CA LYS A 152 14.43 6.16 15.90
C LYS A 152 14.85 5.14 14.83
N ARG A 153 14.12 4.04 14.71
CA ARG A 153 14.38 2.96 13.75
C ARG A 153 13.66 3.18 12.43
N ILE A 154 12.88 4.25 12.26
CA ILE A 154 12.16 4.53 11.01
C ILE A 154 12.72 5.78 10.35
N HIS A 155 13.12 5.67 9.09
CA HIS A 155 13.30 6.80 8.20
C HIS A 155 12.05 6.92 7.32
N PHE A 156 11.27 7.99 7.51
CA PHE A 156 10.05 8.21 6.74
C PHE A 156 10.38 8.92 5.44
N VAL A 157 9.85 8.39 4.34
CA VAL A 157 9.87 9.00 3.02
C VAL A 157 8.42 9.08 2.54
N TYR A 158 7.90 10.27 2.32
CA TYR A 158 6.49 10.46 1.99
C TYR A 158 6.29 10.63 0.49
N THR A 159 5.36 9.89 -0.09
CA THR A 159 4.93 10.16 -1.46
C THR A 159 4.20 11.52 -1.51
N PRO A 160 4.40 12.32 -2.57
CA PRO A 160 3.71 13.60 -2.67
C PRO A 160 2.19 13.40 -2.74
N LYS A 161 1.45 14.46 -2.37
CA LYS A 161 0.01 14.52 -2.68
C LYS A 161 -0.16 14.41 -4.19
N HIS A 162 -1.19 13.69 -4.65
CA HIS A 162 -1.33 13.37 -6.08
C HIS A 162 -0.15 12.51 -6.61
N GLY A 163 0.54 11.78 -5.73
CA GLY A 163 1.70 10.94 -6.07
C GLY A 163 1.49 9.47 -5.79
N SER A 164 0.25 8.99 -5.62
CA SER A 164 -0.01 7.62 -5.16
C SER A 164 0.58 6.57 -6.11
N TRP A 165 0.61 6.85 -7.42
CA TRP A 165 1.27 6.02 -8.44
C TRP A 165 2.78 5.79 -8.23
N LEU A 166 3.44 6.59 -7.37
CA LEU A 166 4.83 6.35 -6.94
C LEU A 166 4.93 5.31 -5.83
N ASN A 167 3.84 5.03 -5.10
CA ASN A 167 3.85 4.06 -4.01
C ASN A 167 3.74 2.63 -4.55
N ILE A 168 4.81 1.85 -4.42
CA ILE A 168 4.82 0.47 -4.90
C ILE A 168 3.79 -0.39 -4.15
N ALA A 169 3.46 -0.06 -2.90
CA ALA A 169 2.44 -0.80 -2.14
C ALA A 169 1.04 -0.69 -2.77
N GLU A 170 0.71 0.40 -3.48
CA GLU A 170 -0.57 0.52 -4.21
C GLU A 170 -0.68 -0.49 -5.36
N ASN A 171 0.44 -0.77 -6.04
CA ASN A 171 0.51 -1.80 -7.08
C ASN A 171 0.31 -3.21 -6.50
N GLU A 172 0.90 -3.49 -5.33
CA GLU A 172 0.73 -4.76 -4.62
C GLU A 172 -0.71 -4.94 -4.10
N LEU A 173 -1.33 -3.89 -3.55
CA LEU A 173 -2.76 -3.89 -3.20
C LEU A 173 -3.64 -4.19 -4.41
N SER A 174 -3.32 -3.59 -5.55
CA SER A 174 -4.02 -3.84 -6.81
C SER A 174 -3.83 -5.27 -7.30
N ALA A 175 -2.62 -5.84 -7.17
CA ALA A 175 -2.33 -7.23 -7.50
C ALA A 175 -3.08 -8.21 -6.60
N MET A 176 -3.00 -8.02 -5.28
CA MET A 176 -3.75 -8.77 -4.27
C MET A 176 -5.24 -8.69 -4.54
N THR A 177 -5.80 -7.51 -4.79
CA THR A 177 -7.23 -7.36 -5.07
C THR A 177 -7.63 -8.18 -6.30
N ARG A 178 -6.86 -8.13 -7.39
CA ARG A 178 -7.15 -8.91 -8.60
C ARG A 178 -7.00 -10.41 -8.43
N GLN A 179 -5.99 -10.86 -7.69
CA GLN A 179 -5.62 -12.27 -7.58
C GLN A 179 -6.35 -12.97 -6.43
N CYS A 180 -6.54 -12.27 -5.31
CA CYS A 180 -7.07 -12.83 -4.07
C CYS A 180 -8.52 -12.45 -3.81
N LEU A 181 -9.01 -11.27 -4.21
CA LEU A 181 -10.33 -10.77 -3.76
C LEU A 181 -11.37 -10.68 -4.88
N LYS A 182 -10.93 -10.46 -6.13
CA LYS A 182 -11.82 -10.21 -7.27
C LYS A 182 -12.79 -11.37 -7.46
N ASN A 183 -14.08 -11.04 -7.58
CA ASN A 183 -15.19 -11.98 -7.76
C ASN A 183 -15.44 -12.96 -6.59
N ARG A 184 -14.85 -12.70 -5.41
CA ARG A 184 -15.10 -13.51 -4.21
C ARG A 184 -15.95 -12.75 -3.22
N ARG A 185 -16.76 -13.48 -2.47
CA ARG A 185 -17.57 -12.94 -1.36
C ARG A 185 -16.93 -13.40 -0.06
N ILE A 186 -16.30 -12.46 0.64
CA ILE A 186 -15.65 -12.70 1.93
C ILE A 186 -16.46 -11.96 2.99
N GLY A 187 -17.12 -12.73 3.86
CA GLY A 187 -18.13 -12.22 4.78
C GLY A 187 -17.63 -11.88 6.18
N THR A 188 -16.40 -12.24 6.52
CA THR A 188 -15.81 -12.09 7.86
C THR A 188 -14.37 -11.59 7.76
N LEU A 189 -13.91 -10.89 8.80
CA LEU A 189 -12.53 -10.42 8.90
C LEU A 189 -11.54 -11.60 8.97
N GLU A 190 -11.88 -12.65 9.72
CA GLU A 190 -11.04 -13.84 9.89
C GLU A 190 -10.74 -14.51 8.55
N THR A 191 -11.78 -14.79 7.74
CA THR A 191 -11.58 -15.36 6.40
C THR A 191 -10.81 -14.39 5.50
N LEU A 192 -11.02 -13.08 5.61
CA LEU A 192 -10.21 -12.12 4.86
C LEU A 192 -8.73 -12.24 5.22
N GLN A 193 -8.39 -12.31 6.51
CA GLN A 193 -7.02 -12.45 6.99
C GLN A 193 -6.37 -13.75 6.51
N GLU A 194 -7.08 -14.88 6.58
CA GLU A 194 -6.59 -16.17 6.09
C GLU A 194 -6.26 -16.11 4.58
N GLU A 195 -7.15 -15.54 3.79
CA GLU A 195 -7.02 -15.48 2.33
C GLU A 195 -5.88 -14.57 1.88
N ILE A 196 -5.76 -13.37 2.47
CA ILE A 196 -4.66 -12.46 2.13
C ILE A 196 -3.31 -12.96 2.65
N ALA A 197 -3.28 -13.70 3.76
CA ALA A 197 -2.06 -14.34 4.27
C ALA A 197 -1.61 -15.49 3.36
N ALA A 198 -2.56 -16.31 2.88
CA ALA A 198 -2.28 -17.36 1.90
C ALA A 198 -1.75 -16.76 0.58
N TRP A 199 -2.37 -15.68 0.10
CA TRP A 199 -1.88 -14.93 -1.06
C TRP A 199 -0.45 -14.42 -0.84
N ALA A 200 -0.19 -13.72 0.28
CA ALA A 200 1.14 -13.18 0.55
C ALA A 200 2.21 -14.29 0.62
N THR A 201 1.87 -15.44 1.19
CA THR A 201 2.75 -16.62 1.24
C THR A 201 3.07 -17.15 -0.15
N ASP A 202 2.07 -17.35 -1.00
CA ASP A 202 2.25 -17.82 -2.38
C ASP A 202 3.14 -16.87 -3.19
N VAL A 203 2.84 -15.57 -3.16
CA VAL A 203 3.64 -14.61 -3.93
C VAL A 203 5.08 -14.56 -3.39
N ASN A 204 5.28 -14.58 -2.06
CA ASN A 204 6.60 -14.67 -1.42
C ASN A 204 7.42 -15.89 -1.86
N LEU A 205 6.79 -17.06 -1.99
CA LEU A 205 7.48 -18.27 -2.46
C LEU A 205 7.88 -18.19 -3.93
N THR A 206 7.12 -17.46 -4.76
CA THR A 206 7.45 -17.26 -6.18
C THR A 206 8.46 -16.14 -6.43
N GLN A 207 8.93 -15.46 -5.37
CA GLN A 207 9.95 -14.40 -5.39
C GLN A 207 9.80 -13.39 -6.53
N ARG A 208 8.57 -12.90 -6.74
CA ARG A 208 8.36 -11.81 -7.68
C ARG A 208 8.90 -10.52 -7.10
N GLU A 209 10.02 -10.05 -7.63
CA GLU A 209 10.61 -8.75 -7.36
C GLU A 209 9.89 -7.66 -8.15
N VAL A 210 10.04 -6.42 -7.70
CA VAL A 210 9.52 -5.24 -8.40
C VAL A 210 10.66 -4.59 -9.18
N ASP A 211 10.54 -4.55 -10.51
CA ASP A 211 11.46 -3.82 -11.38
C ASP A 211 10.99 -2.37 -11.55
N TRP A 212 11.47 -1.47 -10.68
CA TRP A 212 11.19 -0.05 -10.78
C TRP A 212 12.16 0.64 -11.74
N GLN A 213 11.64 1.30 -12.78
CA GLN A 213 12.46 1.85 -13.87
C GLN A 213 12.53 3.37 -13.93
N MET A 214 11.65 4.09 -13.22
CA MET A 214 11.60 5.56 -13.31
C MET A 214 12.62 6.19 -12.37
N LYS A 215 13.53 6.99 -12.93
CA LYS A 215 14.57 7.70 -12.18
C LYS A 215 14.30 9.20 -12.09
N VAL A 216 15.03 9.90 -11.22
CA VAL A 216 14.96 11.37 -11.14
C VAL A 216 15.27 12.01 -12.51
N GLY A 217 16.27 11.49 -13.22
CA GLY A 217 16.61 11.96 -14.57
C GLY A 217 15.45 11.83 -15.56
N ASP A 218 14.71 10.71 -15.51
CA ASP A 218 13.51 10.51 -16.32
C ASP A 218 12.39 11.48 -15.92
N ALA A 219 12.17 11.67 -14.63
CA ALA A 219 11.13 12.53 -14.09
C ALA A 219 11.32 13.99 -14.54
N ARG A 220 12.56 14.51 -14.50
CA ARG A 220 12.90 15.87 -14.97
C ARG A 220 12.59 16.11 -16.45
N ILE A 221 12.61 15.05 -17.26
CA ILE A 221 12.29 15.11 -18.69
C ILE A 221 10.78 14.91 -18.92
N LYS A 222 10.22 13.81 -18.39
CA LYS A 222 8.85 13.36 -18.64
C LYS A 222 7.81 14.21 -17.91
N LEU A 223 8.13 14.71 -16.72
CA LEU A 223 7.25 15.51 -15.86
C LEU A 223 7.69 16.97 -15.76
N LYS A 224 8.40 17.48 -16.78
CA LYS A 224 8.92 18.86 -16.82
C LYS A 224 7.89 19.94 -16.44
N ALA A 225 6.62 19.72 -16.73
CA ALA A 225 5.54 20.67 -16.42
C ALA A 225 5.35 20.92 -14.92
N VAL A 226 5.67 19.96 -14.05
CA VAL A 226 5.52 20.11 -12.60
C VAL A 226 6.68 20.86 -11.94
N TYR A 227 7.81 21.01 -12.66
CA TYR A 227 9.00 21.68 -12.13
C TYR A 227 8.85 23.20 -12.15
N PRO A 228 9.09 23.90 -11.02
CA PRO A 228 9.05 25.36 -10.98
C PRO A 228 9.98 26.01 -12.00
N LYS A 229 9.48 27.02 -12.70
CA LYS A 229 10.30 27.85 -13.61
C LYS A 229 11.02 28.91 -12.79
N VAL A 230 12.32 28.76 -12.59
CA VAL A 230 13.15 29.81 -11.99
C VAL A 230 13.22 30.96 -12.98
N LYS A 231 12.69 32.13 -12.60
CA LYS A 231 12.93 33.37 -13.34
C LYS A 231 14.34 33.84 -13.01
N THR A 232 15.26 33.67 -13.95
CA THR A 232 16.56 34.36 -13.99
C THR A 232 16.40 35.83 -14.34
#